data_AF-A0A2W4U4Y5-F1
#
_entry.id   AF-A0A2W4U4Y5-F1
#
_cell.length_a   1.000
_cell.length_b   1.000
_cell.length_c   1.000
_cell.angle_alpha   90.00
_cell.angle_beta   90.00
_cell.angle_gamma   90.00
#
_symmetry.space_group_name_H-M   'P 1'
#
loop_
_entity.id
_entity.type
_entity.pdbx_description
1 polymer ?
#
loop_
_entity_poly.entity_id
_entity_poly.type
_entity_poly.pdbx_seq_one_letter_code
_entity_poly.pdbx_strand_id
1 'polypeptide(L)' 'MDSQTTFWLLGAGLVTTVAASVGDRARRRAPLAWHAHLPWHALIFAGGTICLLSAVHLVSLARTAG' A
#
# COMPACT_ATOMS: atom_id res chain seq x y z
N MET A 1 16.19 -2.03 -9.07
CA MET A 1 14.96 -2.68 -9.61
C MET A 1 14.65 -2.04 -10.94
N ASP A 2 14.10 -2.80 -11.88
CA ASP A 2 13.58 -2.24 -13.12
C ASP A 2 12.24 -1.52 -12.89
N SER A 3 11.79 -0.80 -13.91
CA SER A 3 10.54 -0.03 -13.86
C SER A 3 9.31 -0.93 -13.73
N GLN A 4 9.27 -2.10 -14.38
CA GLN A 4 8.14 -3.03 -14.32
C GLN A 4 7.93 -3.56 -12.91
N THR A 5 9.00 -4.03 -12.25
CA THR A 5 8.91 -4.48 -10.84
C THR A 5 8.46 -3.34 -9.93
N THR A 6 8.91 -2.10 -10.19
CA THR A 6 8.50 -0.94 -9.38
C THR A 6 7.03 -0.57 -9.57
N PHE A 7 6.48 -0.71 -10.79
CA PHE A 7 5.05 -0.52 -11.04
C PHE A 7 4.21 -1.58 -10.33
N TRP A 8 4.67 -2.84 -10.29
CA TRP A 8 3.99 -3.87 -9.51
C TRP A 8 3.96 -3.55 -8.02
N LEU A 9 5.07 -3.07 -7.45
CA LEU A 9 5.10 -2.63 -6.06
C LEU A 9 4.17 -1.45 -5.80
N LEU A 10 4.15 -0.45 -6.69
CA LEU A 10 3.23 0.69 -6.59
C LEU A 10 1.77 0.22 -6.58
N GLY A 11 1.41 -0.67 -7.52
CA GLY A 11 0.08 -1.24 -7.61
C GLY A 11 -0.30 -2.06 -6.36
N ALA A 12 0.62 -2.93 -5.90
CA ALA A 12 0.43 -3.73 -4.69
C ALA A 12 0.24 -2.85 -3.46
N GLY A 13 1.11 -1.84 -3.26
CA GLY A 13 0.99 -0.89 -2.16
C GLY A 13 -0.34 -0.15 -2.17
N LEU A 14 -0.82 0.26 -3.36
CA LEU A 14 -2.09 0.96 -3.52
C LEU A 14 -3.26 0.04 -3.13
N VAL A 15 -3.27 -1.18 -3.67
CA VAL A 15 -4.31 -2.18 -3.37
C VAL A 15 -4.32 -2.51 -1.88
N THR A 16 -3.15 -2.75 -1.26
CA THR A 16 -3.04 -2.99 0.18
C THR A 16 -3.58 -1.82 0.99
N THR A 17 -3.22 -0.59 0.63
CA THR A 17 -3.69 0.62 1.34
C THR A 17 -5.20 0.77 1.27
N VAL A 18 -5.79 0.59 0.08
CA VAL A 18 -7.23 0.69 -0.13
C VAL A 18 -7.95 -0.43 0.61
N ALA A 19 -7.51 -1.68 0.44
CA ALA A 19 -8.10 -2.84 1.11
C ALA A 19 -8.04 -2.71 2.64
N ALA A 20 -6.90 -2.30 3.19
CA ALA A 20 -6.74 -2.12 4.62
C ALA A 20 -7.59 -0.95 5.16
N SER A 21 -7.76 0.13 4.38
CA SER A 21 -8.65 1.25 4.74
C SER A 21 -10.11 0.83 4.75
N VAL A 22 -10.54 0.02 3.79
CA VAL A 22 -11.88 -0.58 3.77
C VAL A 22 -12.07 -1.54 4.94
N GLY A 23 -11.07 -2.38 5.22
CA GLY A 23 -11.04 -3.29 6.36
C GLY A 23 -11.13 -2.58 7.71
N ASP A 24 -10.42 -1.45 7.90
CA ASP A 24 -10.53 -0.64 9.11
C ASP A 24 -11.96 -0.08 9.30
N ARG A 25 -12.59 0.38 8.21
CA ARG A 25 -13.99 0.83 8.26
C ARG A 25 -14.94 -0.33 8.60
N ALA A 26 -14.70 -1.52 8.05
CA ALA A 26 -15.49 -2.70 8.36
C ALA A 26 -15.33 -3.13 9.83
N ARG A 27 -14.11 -3.07 10.38
CA ARG A 27 -13.82 -3.31 11.80
C ARG A 27 -14.70 -2.45 12.71
N ARG A 28 -14.86 -1.16 12.40
CA ARG A 28 -15.68 -0.23 13.21
C ARG A 28 -17.17 -0.59 13.24
N ARG A 29 -17.65 -1.35 12.25
CA ARG A 29 -19.05 -1.81 12.17
C ARG A 29 -19.27 -3.16 12.84
N ALA A 30 -18.25 -4.00 12.91
CA ALA A 30 -18.31 -5.35 13.48
C ALA A 30 -17.09 -5.63 14.38
N PRO A 31 -17.02 -5.05 15.58
CA PRO A 31 -15.83 -5.12 16.45
C PRO A 31 -15.56 -6.53 17.01
N LEU A 32 -16.55 -7.43 16.99
CA LEU A 32 -16.43 -8.81 17.47
C LEU A 32 -16.09 -9.81 16.36
N ALA A 33 -15.99 -9.37 15.11
CA ALA A 33 -15.65 -10.26 14.00
C ALA A 33 -14.14 -10.56 13.97
N TRP A 34 -13.77 -11.72 13.42
CA TRP A 34 -12.37 -12.17 13.34
C TRP A 34 -11.44 -11.14 12.70
N HIS A 35 -11.93 -10.39 11.71
CA HIS A 35 -11.15 -9.39 10.97
C HIS A 35 -10.84 -8.15 11.83
N ALA A 36 -11.51 -7.94 12.97
CA ALA A 36 -11.22 -6.83 13.87
C ALA A 36 -9.83 -6.91 14.51
N HIS A 37 -9.27 -8.13 14.61
CA HIS A 37 -7.95 -8.40 15.18
C HIS A 37 -6.78 -8.18 14.21
N LEU A 38 -7.07 -7.91 12.94
CA LEU A 38 -6.03 -7.62 11.96
C LEU A 38 -5.37 -6.25 12.26
N PRO A 39 -4.06 -6.10 12.02
CA PRO A 39 -3.33 -4.87 12.32
C PRO A 39 -3.55 -3.81 11.23
N TRP A 40 -4.80 -3.34 11.07
CA TRP A 40 -5.22 -2.48 9.95
C TRP A 40 -4.35 -1.24 9.76
N HIS A 41 -3.99 -0.55 10.84
CA HIS A 41 -3.13 0.64 10.74
C HIS A 41 -1.72 0.31 10.26
N ALA A 42 -1.16 -0.84 10.67
CA ALA A 42 0.13 -1.29 10.17
C ALA A 42 0.07 -1.63 8.68
N LEU A 43 -1.02 -2.25 8.22
CA LEU A 43 -1.25 -2.54 6.80
C LEU A 43 -1.42 -1.27 5.96
N ILE A 44 -2.17 -0.29 6.46
CA ILE A 44 -2.33 1.02 5.81
C ILE A 44 -0.96 1.73 5.70
N PHE A 45 -0.19 1.74 6.80
CA PHE A 45 1.14 2.33 6.81
C PHE A 45 2.06 1.62 5.81
N ALA A 46 2.16 0.29 5.87
CA ALA A 46 3.02 -0.49 4.98
C ALA A 46 2.66 -0.26 3.51
N GLY A 47 1.37 -0.29 3.16
CA GLY A 47 0.91 -0.01 1.80
C GLY A 47 1.28 1.42 1.35
N GLY A 48 1.05 2.41 2.21
CA GLY A 48 1.40 3.80 1.94
C GLY A 48 2.91 4.01 1.75
N THR A 49 3.73 3.40 2.59
CA THR A 49 5.19 3.43 2.46
C THR A 49 5.66 2.80 1.14
N ILE A 50 5.11 1.64 0.77
CA ILE A 50 5.43 0.99 -0.51
C ILE A 50 5.07 1.92 -1.68
N CYS A 51 3.89 2.56 -1.66
CA CYS A 51 3.50 3.53 -2.68
C CYS A 51 4.49 4.68 -2.81
N LEU A 52 4.83 5.32 -1.68
CA LEU A 52 5.73 6.47 -1.66
C LEU A 52 7.12 6.10 -2.17
N LEU A 53 7.70 5.00 -1.69
CA LEU A 53 9.02 4.56 -2.12
C LEU A 53 9.03 4.15 -3.60
N SER A 54 8.00 3.47 -4.07
CA SER A 54 7.88 3.07 -5.48
C SER A 54 7.73 4.30 -6.39
N ALA A 55 6.93 5.29 -5.98
CA ALA A 55 6.77 6.53 -6.72
C ALA A 55 8.09 7.32 -6.81
N VAL A 56 8.80 7.48 -5.68
CA VAL A 56 10.12 8.14 -5.66
C VAL A 56 11.12 7.40 -6.55
N HIS A 57 11.13 6.07 -6.51
CA HIS A 57 12.01 5.26 -7.35
C HIS A 57 11.70 5.44 -8.85
N LEU A 58 10.42 5.43 -9.25
CA LEU A 58 10.01 5.69 -10.64
C LEU A 58 10.43 7.09 -11.12
N VAL A 59 10.24 8.11 -10.28
CA VAL A 59 10.68 9.48 -10.59
C VAL A 59 12.20 9.53 -10.76
N SER A 60 12.96 8.86 -9.89
CA SER A 60 14.42 8.78 -10.02
C SER A 60 14.85 8.13 -11.33
N LEU A 61 14.22 7.01 -11.70
CA LEU A 61 14.51 6.31 -12.97
C LEU A 61 14.22 7.20 -14.19
N ALA A 62 13.09 7.91 -14.18
CA ALA A 62 12.72 8.81 -15.25
C ALA A 62 13.71 9.97 -15.41
N ARG A 63 14.26 10.48 -14.31
CA ARG A 63 15.27 11.55 -14.33
C ARG A 63 16.64 11.09 -14.83
N THR A 64 16.99 9.83 -14.64
CA THR A 64 18.26 9.26 -15.13
C THR A 64 18.21 8.76 -16.56
N ALA A 65 17.01 8.69 -17.15
CA ALA A 65 16.80 8.19 -18.50
C ALA A 65 16.87 9.27 -19.60
N GLY A 66 16.91 10.55 -19.21
CA GLY A 66 17.10 11.71 -20.11
C GLY A 66 18.45 12.37 -19.90
#